data_AF-A0A1H0JNS3-F1
#
_entry.id   AF-A0A1H0JNS3-F1
#
_cell.length_a   1.000
_cell.length_b   1.000
_cell.length_c   1.000
_cell.angle_alpha   90.00
_cell.angle_beta   90.00
_cell.angle_gamma   90.00
#
_symmetry.space_group_name_H-M   'P 1'
#
loop_
_entity.id
_entity.type
_entity.pdbx_description
1 polymer ?
#
loop_
_entity_poly.entity_id
_entity_poly.type
_entity_poly.pdbx_seq_one_letter_code
_entity_poly.pdbx_strand_id
1 'polypeptide(L)'
;MHRFAASPALARLEWILDGLDGKPGWGADASDVLAAAFTAVVTPERYVEVTRGRAARYAPVVVVGLDVGETTARARILRRDGTVDVVTCVVETARPHRIATTWVEGLVPAGLTPGLPVDFTDHDLPSAATGARLVVFSGVPGSGKSTLADAAGAELGIPVFATDWLLGALTPFGGRHFEDPLAMAEEMLTTLALRQLLAGQSVILDHPTELVTTRERWRSLARRAGAEFRVVVCRCSDPQVHRARLEGRGRGIPGWHDSGDWSDVRQRLASFPWHGEALTVDTVQPHELALAAVLRHIIA
;
A
#
# COMPACT_ATOMS: atom_id res chain seq x y z
N MET A 1 20.35 16.48 28.79
CA MET A 1 20.57 15.05 28.48
C MET A 1 20.78 14.95 26.96
N HIS A 2 22.01 15.19 26.49
CA HIS A 2 22.36 15.21 25.06
C HIS A 2 22.77 13.80 24.60
N ARG A 3 21.94 13.14 23.79
CA ARG A 3 22.27 11.84 23.18
C ARG A 3 21.81 11.67 21.73
N PHE A 4 21.61 12.77 21.01
CA PHE A 4 21.48 12.74 19.56
C PHE A 4 22.55 13.67 18.97
N ALA A 5 23.33 13.17 18.02
CA ALA A 5 24.20 14.02 17.21
C ALA A 5 23.31 14.99 16.42
N ALA A 6 23.73 16.26 16.32
CA ALA A 6 23.07 17.19 15.43
C ALA A 6 23.19 16.66 14.00
N SER A 7 22.06 16.27 13.39
CA SER A 7 22.00 15.83 12.00
C SER A 7 21.22 16.84 11.15
N PRO A 8 21.49 16.90 9.83
CA PRO A 8 20.72 17.76 8.94
C PRO A 8 19.22 17.46 8.98
N ALA A 9 18.85 16.17 9.04
CA ALA A 9 17.46 15.76 9.14
C ALA A 9 16.81 16.21 10.45
N LEU A 10 17.53 16.15 11.58
CA LEU A 10 17.01 16.63 12.87
C LEU A 10 16.75 18.15 12.84
N ALA A 11 17.67 18.94 12.30
CA ALA A 11 17.49 20.40 12.21
C ALA A 11 16.25 20.79 11.38
N ARG A 12 15.97 20.05 10.30
CA ARG A 12 14.75 20.26 9.50
C ARG A 12 13.49 19.74 10.17
N LEU A 13 13.58 18.63 10.90
CA LEU A 13 12.48 18.14 11.73
C LEU A 13 12.11 19.15 12.82
N GLU A 14 13.08 19.74 13.51
CA GLU A 14 12.87 20.80 14.50
C GLU A 14 12.15 22.02 13.90
N TRP A 15 12.54 22.43 12.68
CA TRP A 15 11.80 23.46 11.96
C TRP A 15 10.34 23.05 11.71
N ILE A 16 10.04 21.80 11.35
CA ILE A 16 8.64 21.34 11.20
C ILE A 16 7.90 21.39 12.54
N LEU A 17 8.53 20.92 13.62
CA LEU A 17 7.94 20.90 14.96
C LEU A 17 7.63 22.31 15.47
N ASP A 18 8.50 23.29 15.23
CA ASP A 18 8.26 24.72 15.51
C ASP A 18 6.96 25.22 14.84
N GLY A 19 6.69 24.77 13.62
CA GLY A 19 5.45 25.10 12.90
C GLY A 19 4.21 24.46 13.52
N LEU A 20 4.31 23.20 13.93
CA LEU A 20 3.24 22.49 14.65
C LEU A 20 3.01 23.07 16.06
N ASP A 21 4.03 23.71 16.65
CA ASP A 21 3.95 24.41 17.92
C ASP A 21 3.32 25.81 17.80
N GLY A 22 3.10 26.28 16.57
CA GLY A 22 2.53 27.60 16.31
C GLY A 22 3.51 28.76 16.58
N LYS A 23 4.82 28.52 16.46
CA LYS A 23 5.85 29.51 16.73
C LYS A 23 5.64 30.79 15.89
N PRO A 24 5.62 31.98 16.51
CA PRO A 24 5.45 33.24 15.79
C PRO A 24 6.53 33.44 14.72
N GLY A 25 6.13 33.89 13.53
CA GLY A 25 7.05 34.14 12.40
C GLY A 25 7.55 32.89 11.69
N TRP A 26 7.21 31.68 12.15
CA TRP A 26 7.60 30.43 11.51
C TRP A 26 7.07 30.33 10.07
N GLY A 27 7.89 29.83 9.15
CA GLY A 27 7.52 29.63 7.74
C GLY A 27 7.91 30.77 6.81
N ALA A 28 8.47 31.88 7.31
CA ALA A 28 8.95 32.98 6.48
C ALA A 28 10.11 32.57 5.55
N ASP A 29 10.87 31.55 5.95
CA ASP A 29 12.00 30.95 5.22
C ASP A 29 11.61 29.66 4.47
N ALA A 30 10.32 29.33 4.36
CA ALA A 30 9.87 28.03 3.82
C ALA A 30 10.41 27.76 2.40
N SER A 31 10.54 28.79 1.56
CA SER A 31 11.12 28.67 0.21
C SER A 31 12.61 28.31 0.20
N ASP A 32 13.34 28.56 1.28
CA ASP A 32 14.74 28.20 1.46
C ASP A 32 14.92 26.83 2.12
N VAL A 33 13.91 26.41 2.90
CA VAL A 33 13.91 25.16 3.65
C VAL A 33 13.36 23.98 2.84
N LEU A 34 12.39 24.21 1.96
CA LEU A 34 11.75 23.17 1.15
C LEU A 34 12.50 22.91 -0.16
N ALA A 35 12.62 21.64 -0.55
CA ALA A 35 13.27 21.22 -1.79
C ALA A 35 12.40 21.53 -3.02
N ALA A 36 13.01 21.68 -4.19
CA ALA A 36 12.27 21.93 -5.43
C ALA A 36 11.27 20.81 -5.78
N ALA A 37 11.63 19.55 -5.50
CA ALA A 37 10.75 18.40 -5.70
C ALA A 37 9.52 18.45 -4.78
N PHE A 38 9.68 18.96 -3.55
CA PHE A 38 8.58 19.16 -2.62
C PHE A 38 7.64 20.26 -3.12
N THR A 39 8.21 21.40 -3.51
CA THR A 39 7.44 22.59 -3.91
C THR A 39 6.72 22.41 -5.24
N ALA A 40 7.14 21.46 -6.07
CA ALA A 40 6.42 21.02 -7.26
C ALA A 40 5.05 20.38 -6.94
N VAL A 41 4.87 19.84 -5.72
CA VAL A 41 3.62 19.20 -5.27
C VAL A 41 2.79 20.13 -4.40
N VAL A 42 3.44 20.86 -3.47
CA VAL A 42 2.79 21.78 -2.52
C VAL A 42 3.59 23.07 -2.43
N THR A 43 2.97 24.21 -2.76
CA THR A 43 3.60 25.53 -2.64
C THR A 43 4.01 25.81 -1.18
N PRO A 44 5.13 26.51 -0.92
CA PRO A 44 5.57 26.86 0.44
C PRO A 44 4.49 27.53 1.29
N GLU A 45 3.72 28.46 0.72
CA GLU A 45 2.67 29.21 1.41
C GLU A 45 1.55 28.27 1.88
N ARG A 46 1.11 27.37 0.99
CA ARG A 46 0.12 26.35 1.33
C ARG A 46 0.61 25.40 2.41
N TYR A 47 1.87 24.98 2.34
CA TYR A 47 2.45 24.13 3.37
C TYR A 47 2.46 24.83 4.74
N VAL A 48 2.87 26.10 4.78
CA VAL A 48 2.89 26.91 6.01
C VAL A 48 1.48 27.10 6.57
N GLU A 49 0.51 27.45 5.73
CA GLU A 49 -0.90 27.61 6.10
C GLU A 49 -1.46 26.33 6.75
N VAL A 50 -1.28 25.17 6.08
CA VAL A 50 -1.76 23.87 6.57
C VAL A 50 -1.08 23.51 7.89
N THR A 51 0.23 23.72 8.00
CA THR A 51 1.00 23.37 9.20
C THR A 51 0.60 24.25 10.39
N ARG A 52 0.44 25.56 10.19
CA ARG A 52 -0.08 26.48 11.23
C ARG A 52 -1.49 26.10 11.65
N GLY A 53 -2.35 25.69 10.71
CA GLY A 53 -3.69 25.20 11.01
C GLY A 53 -3.69 23.97 11.92
N ARG A 54 -2.64 23.14 11.88
CA ARG A 54 -2.46 21.97 12.74
C ARG A 54 -2.02 22.32 14.16
N ALA A 55 -1.56 23.55 14.44
CA ALA A 55 -1.14 23.94 15.78
C ALA A 55 -2.25 23.80 16.83
N ALA A 56 -3.52 23.95 16.43
CA ALA A 56 -4.67 23.70 17.32
C ALA A 56 -4.71 22.25 17.87
N ARG A 57 -4.12 21.28 17.16
CA ARG A 57 -4.05 19.87 17.55
C ARG A 57 -2.81 19.52 18.37
N TYR A 58 -1.68 20.16 18.08
CA TYR A 58 -0.38 19.76 18.63
C TYR A 58 0.26 20.76 19.59
N ALA A 59 -0.09 22.05 19.57
CA ALA A 59 0.55 23.04 20.43
C ALA A 59 0.03 22.98 21.89
N PRO A 60 0.94 22.98 22.90
CA PRO A 60 2.39 22.90 22.76
C PRO A 60 2.87 21.50 22.35
N VAL A 61 3.80 21.41 21.41
CA VAL A 61 4.30 20.13 20.89
C VAL A 61 5.07 19.39 21.99
N VAL A 62 4.58 18.19 22.32
CA VAL A 62 5.25 17.28 23.26
C VAL A 62 5.85 16.12 22.48
N VAL A 63 7.18 16.08 22.37
CA VAL A 63 7.91 14.96 21.76
C VAL A 63 8.10 13.85 22.78
N VAL A 64 7.58 12.66 22.48
CA VAL A 64 7.65 11.46 23.34
C VAL A 64 8.65 10.42 22.84
N GLY A 65 9.21 10.61 21.64
CA GLY A 65 10.26 9.75 21.09
C GLY A 65 10.86 10.35 19.84
N LEU A 66 12.11 9.97 19.55
CA LEU A 66 12.88 10.53 18.43
C LEU A 66 13.78 9.46 17.82
N ASP A 67 13.69 9.29 16.50
CA ASP A 67 14.58 8.42 15.71
C ASP A 67 15.33 9.31 14.71
N VAL A 68 16.66 9.38 14.81
CA VAL A 68 17.48 10.35 14.05
C VAL A 68 18.53 9.62 13.22
N GLY A 69 18.53 9.90 11.92
CA GLY A 69 19.63 9.59 10.99
C GLY A 69 20.12 10.85 10.27
N GLU A 70 21.05 10.68 9.33
CA GLU A 70 21.63 11.77 8.53
C GLU A 70 20.60 12.45 7.62
N THR A 71 19.84 11.64 6.87
CA THR A 71 18.88 12.11 5.86
C THR A 71 17.42 11.95 6.28
N THR A 72 17.14 11.23 7.35
CA THR A 72 15.77 10.98 7.84
C THR A 72 15.73 11.16 9.35
N ALA A 73 14.73 11.90 9.84
CA ALA A 73 14.43 12.03 11.25
C ALA A 73 12.93 11.87 11.48
N ARG A 74 12.55 11.22 12.59
CA ARG A 74 11.16 11.01 13.00
C ARG A 74 10.96 11.45 14.44
N ALA A 75 9.89 12.20 14.71
CA ALA A 75 9.46 12.55 16.06
C ALA A 75 8.08 11.95 16.34
N ARG A 76 7.94 11.22 17.45
CA ARG A 76 6.65 10.82 18.00
C ARG A 76 6.15 12.00 18.85
N ILE A 77 5.01 12.58 18.50
CA ILE A 77 4.41 13.73 19.17
C ILE A 77 3.04 13.40 19.76
N LEU A 78 2.75 13.95 20.93
CA LEU A 78 1.46 13.75 21.59
C LEU A 78 0.39 14.68 21.00
N ARG A 79 -0.80 14.15 20.78
CA ARG A 79 -2.01 14.92 20.48
C ARG A 79 -2.74 15.29 21.77
N ARG A 80 -3.58 16.32 21.70
CA ARG A 80 -4.43 16.73 22.85
C ARG A 80 -5.38 15.65 23.36
N ASP A 81 -5.77 14.70 22.52
CA ASP A 81 -6.61 13.55 22.87
C ASP A 81 -5.81 12.38 23.48
N GLY A 82 -4.49 12.54 23.65
CA GLY A 82 -3.59 11.54 24.24
C GLY A 82 -3.07 10.50 23.25
N THR A 83 -3.49 10.53 21.98
CA THR A 83 -2.89 9.66 20.95
C THR A 83 -1.52 10.20 20.53
N VAL A 84 -0.72 9.36 19.89
CA VAL A 84 0.61 9.75 19.39
C VAL A 84 0.54 9.79 17.86
N ASP A 85 1.11 10.84 17.27
CA ASP A 85 1.38 10.91 15.83
C ASP A 85 2.90 10.87 15.61
N VAL A 86 3.34 10.43 14.43
CA VAL A 86 4.73 10.45 14.00
C VAL A 86 4.89 11.54 12.94
N VAL A 87 5.79 12.48 13.17
CA VAL A 87 6.25 13.46 12.18
C VAL A 87 7.52 12.93 11.56
N THR A 88 7.50 12.68 10.26
CA THR A 88 8.67 12.23 9.51
C THR A 88 9.20 13.36 8.64
N CYS A 89 10.52 13.53 8.63
CA CYS A 89 11.24 14.49 7.81
C CYS A 89 12.36 13.76 7.06
N VAL A 90 12.35 13.85 5.72
CA VAL A 90 13.44 13.40 4.86
C VAL A 90 14.06 14.60 4.17
N VAL A 91 15.38 14.68 4.18
CA VAL A 91 16.15 15.79 3.60
C VAL A 91 17.02 15.33 2.44
N GLU A 92 17.34 16.26 1.56
CA GLU A 92 18.33 16.06 0.51
C GLU A 92 19.71 15.69 1.10
N THR A 93 20.41 14.76 0.45
CA THR A 93 21.77 14.36 0.82
C THR A 93 22.77 15.50 0.61
N ALA A 94 22.53 16.36 -0.38
CA ALA A 94 23.37 17.51 -0.67
C ALA A 94 22.97 18.72 0.17
N ARG A 95 23.94 19.60 0.46
CA ARG A 95 23.66 20.90 1.08
C ARG A 95 22.76 21.74 0.16
N PRO A 96 21.79 22.50 0.71
CA PRO A 96 21.64 22.85 2.13
C PRO A 96 20.72 21.90 2.92
N HIS A 97 20.56 20.65 2.48
CA HIS A 97 19.73 19.62 3.10
C HIS A 97 18.28 20.09 3.25
N ARG A 98 17.68 20.47 2.12
CA ARG A 98 16.29 20.93 2.09
C ARG A 98 15.36 19.75 2.36
N ILE A 99 14.17 20.04 2.87
CA ILE A 99 13.14 19.03 3.11
C ILE A 99 12.67 18.50 1.75
N ALA A 100 13.03 17.26 1.45
CA ALA A 100 12.61 16.55 0.25
C ALA A 100 11.18 16.04 0.39
N THR A 101 10.81 15.55 1.57
CA THR A 101 9.44 15.14 1.91
C THR A 101 9.21 15.18 3.43
N THR A 102 7.98 15.45 3.83
CA THR A 102 7.53 15.40 5.22
C THR A 102 6.04 15.10 5.31
N TRP A 103 5.66 14.33 6.32
CA TRP A 103 4.26 13.98 6.60
C TRP A 103 4.08 13.77 8.10
N VAL A 104 2.80 13.77 8.52
CA VAL A 104 2.37 13.43 9.88
C VAL A 104 1.36 12.31 9.77
N GLU A 105 1.59 11.22 10.49
CA GLU A 105 0.72 10.04 10.52
C GLU A 105 0.41 9.64 11.95
N GLY A 106 -0.74 9.00 12.20
CA GLY A 106 -1.04 8.46 13.51
C GLY A 106 -0.11 7.30 13.84
N LEU A 107 0.54 7.31 15.01
CA LEU A 107 1.25 6.14 15.49
C LEU A 107 0.22 5.08 15.86
N VAL A 108 0.19 4.00 15.09
CA VAL A 108 -0.52 2.78 15.46
C VAL A 108 0.53 1.81 15.99
N PRO A 109 0.63 1.58 17.32
CA PRO A 109 1.64 0.68 17.85
C PRO A 109 1.39 -0.73 17.31
N ALA A 110 2.36 -1.26 16.57
CA ALA A 110 2.38 -2.64 16.10
C ALA A 110 2.32 -3.56 17.34
N GLY A 111 1.13 -4.07 17.67
CA GLY A 111 0.90 -4.92 18.84
C GLY A 111 -0.27 -4.50 19.76
N LEU A 112 -0.77 -3.26 19.67
CA LEU A 112 -1.97 -2.86 20.43
C LEU A 112 -3.28 -3.14 19.68
N THR A 113 -3.22 -3.23 18.35
CA THR A 113 -4.36 -3.59 17.52
C THR A 113 -4.07 -4.97 16.93
N PRO A 114 -4.73 -6.04 17.40
CA PRO A 114 -4.56 -7.35 16.79
C PRO A 114 -5.04 -7.30 15.34
N GLY A 115 -4.17 -7.67 14.40
CA GLY A 115 -4.56 -7.93 13.01
C GLY A 115 -5.25 -9.29 12.88
N LEU A 116 -5.74 -9.58 11.68
CA LEU A 116 -6.16 -10.94 11.35
C LEU A 116 -4.97 -11.89 11.46
N PRO A 117 -5.21 -13.16 11.80
CA PRO A 117 -4.11 -14.11 11.96
C PRO A 117 -3.30 -14.24 10.68
N VAL A 118 -2.01 -14.49 10.84
CA VAL A 118 -1.11 -14.83 9.73
C VAL A 118 -1.37 -16.24 9.19
N ASP A 119 -2.04 -17.08 9.98
CA ASP A 119 -2.50 -18.42 9.65
C ASP A 119 -3.86 -18.68 10.33
N PHE A 120 -4.87 -19.02 9.53
CA PHE A 120 -6.24 -19.25 10.00
C PHE A 120 -6.50 -20.67 10.51
N THR A 121 -5.50 -21.57 10.53
CA THR A 121 -5.67 -22.99 10.87
C THR A 121 -6.41 -23.21 12.18
N ASP A 122 -6.03 -22.48 13.24
CA ASP A 122 -6.65 -22.58 14.57
C ASP A 122 -7.60 -21.41 14.88
N HIS A 123 -7.90 -20.56 13.90
CA HIS A 123 -8.72 -19.37 14.11
C HIS A 123 -10.21 -19.73 14.16
N ASP A 124 -10.91 -19.41 15.24
CA ASP A 124 -12.33 -19.75 15.35
C ASP A 124 -13.18 -18.97 14.35
N LEU A 125 -13.81 -19.67 13.41
CA LEU A 125 -14.73 -19.11 12.41
C LEU A 125 -16.05 -19.87 12.49
N PRO A 126 -17.21 -19.19 12.43
CA PRO A 126 -18.48 -19.88 12.33
C PRO A 126 -18.52 -20.76 11.09
N SER A 127 -19.22 -21.89 11.17
CA SER A 127 -19.40 -22.81 10.04
C SER A 127 -20.02 -22.05 8.87
N ALA A 128 -19.26 -21.90 7.79
CA ALA A 128 -19.70 -21.22 6.58
C ALA A 128 -20.33 -22.22 5.59
N ALA A 129 -21.09 -21.69 4.63
CA ALA A 129 -21.74 -22.48 3.60
C ALA A 129 -20.71 -23.13 2.66
N THR A 130 -20.96 -24.39 2.30
CA THR A 130 -20.10 -25.17 1.38
C THR A 130 -20.23 -24.66 -0.06
N GLY A 131 -19.10 -24.50 -0.76
CA GLY A 131 -19.04 -24.20 -2.20
C GLY A 131 -18.59 -22.79 -2.60
N ALA A 132 -18.30 -21.93 -1.62
CA ALA A 132 -17.64 -20.64 -1.86
C ALA A 132 -16.19 -20.85 -2.32
N ARG A 133 -15.65 -19.88 -3.07
CA ARG A 133 -14.28 -19.91 -3.59
C ARG A 133 -13.54 -18.63 -3.24
N LEU A 134 -12.30 -18.78 -2.77
CA LEU A 134 -11.32 -17.70 -2.70
C LEU A 134 -10.40 -17.84 -3.91
N VAL A 135 -10.54 -16.92 -4.86
CA VAL A 135 -9.77 -16.92 -6.10
C VAL A 135 -8.72 -15.81 -6.04
N VAL A 136 -7.47 -16.13 -6.32
CA VAL A 136 -6.36 -15.15 -6.33
C VAL A 136 -5.85 -14.98 -7.76
N PHE A 137 -5.89 -13.76 -8.27
CA PHE A 137 -5.20 -13.38 -9.51
C PHE A 137 -3.87 -12.74 -9.16
N SER A 138 -2.80 -13.34 -9.65
CA SER A 138 -1.42 -13.01 -9.34
C SER A 138 -0.63 -12.71 -10.61
N GLY A 139 0.36 -11.83 -10.52
CA GLY A 139 1.20 -11.43 -11.63
C GLY A 139 1.84 -10.05 -11.43
N VAL A 140 2.95 -9.82 -12.12
CA VAL A 140 3.63 -8.51 -12.09
C VAL A 140 2.81 -7.43 -12.80
N PRO A 141 3.03 -6.13 -12.49
CA PRO A 141 2.35 -5.03 -13.19
C PRO A 141 2.43 -5.14 -14.71
N GLY A 142 1.31 -4.93 -15.41
CA GLY A 142 1.24 -5.02 -16.87
C GLY A 142 1.04 -6.44 -17.44
N SER A 143 0.97 -7.47 -16.59
CA SER A 143 0.78 -8.86 -17.06
C SER A 143 -0.65 -9.22 -17.49
N GLY A 144 -1.62 -8.30 -17.37
CA GLY A 144 -3.03 -8.55 -17.72
C GLY A 144 -3.89 -9.10 -16.58
N LYS A 145 -3.35 -9.26 -15.36
CA LYS A 145 -4.08 -9.80 -14.20
C LYS A 145 -5.41 -9.11 -13.91
N SER A 146 -5.42 -7.78 -13.87
CA SER A 146 -6.59 -7.00 -13.46
C SER A 146 -7.70 -7.12 -14.49
N THR A 147 -7.34 -7.09 -15.78
CA THR A 147 -8.28 -7.29 -16.89
C THR A 147 -8.96 -8.66 -16.82
N LEU A 148 -8.20 -9.73 -16.55
CA LEU A 148 -8.78 -11.07 -16.42
C LEU A 148 -9.58 -11.24 -15.13
N ALA A 149 -9.13 -10.65 -14.01
CA ALA A 149 -9.84 -10.70 -12.74
C ALA A 149 -11.21 -10.01 -12.85
N ASP A 150 -11.24 -8.79 -13.41
CA ASP A 150 -12.46 -8.00 -13.59
C ASP A 150 -13.44 -8.71 -14.54
N ALA A 151 -12.94 -9.26 -15.67
CA ALA A 151 -13.76 -10.01 -16.62
C ALA A 151 -14.33 -11.30 -16.01
N ALA A 152 -13.52 -12.07 -15.27
CA ALA A 152 -13.98 -13.28 -14.58
C ALA A 152 -14.98 -12.97 -13.47
N GLY A 153 -14.76 -11.89 -12.71
CA GLY A 153 -15.69 -11.44 -11.67
C GLY A 153 -17.04 -11.02 -12.24
N ALA A 154 -17.02 -10.28 -13.36
CA ALA A 154 -18.24 -9.86 -14.06
C ALA A 154 -19.03 -11.08 -14.59
N GLU A 155 -18.36 -12.03 -15.24
CA GLU A 155 -19.01 -13.21 -15.82
C GLU A 155 -19.58 -14.16 -14.74
N LEU A 156 -18.88 -14.32 -13.62
CA LEU A 156 -19.26 -15.25 -12.55
C LEU A 156 -20.12 -14.60 -11.46
N GLY A 157 -20.33 -13.29 -11.49
CA GLY A 157 -20.98 -12.54 -10.42
C GLY A 157 -20.20 -12.58 -9.09
N ILE A 158 -18.87 -12.69 -9.16
CA ILE A 158 -17.99 -12.74 -7.97
C ILE A 158 -17.34 -11.37 -7.78
N PRO A 159 -17.42 -10.75 -6.58
CA PRO A 159 -16.80 -9.46 -6.34
C PRO A 159 -15.27 -9.55 -6.46
N VAL A 160 -14.68 -8.54 -7.09
CA VAL A 160 -13.23 -8.38 -7.27
C VAL A 160 -12.74 -7.27 -6.35
N PHE A 161 -11.80 -7.61 -5.45
CA PHE A 161 -11.08 -6.63 -4.64
C PHE A 161 -9.64 -6.56 -5.11
N ALA A 162 -9.17 -5.36 -5.48
CA ALA A 162 -7.84 -5.17 -6.06
C ALA A 162 -6.98 -4.23 -5.22
N THR A 163 -5.68 -4.57 -5.09
CA THR A 163 -4.67 -3.73 -4.40
C THR A 163 -4.73 -2.28 -4.85
N ASP A 164 -4.68 -2.04 -6.15
CA ASP A 164 -4.57 -0.69 -6.72
C ASP A 164 -5.80 0.18 -6.37
N TRP A 165 -7.00 -0.41 -6.32
CA TRP A 165 -8.23 0.28 -5.91
C TRP A 165 -8.19 0.68 -4.44
N LEU A 166 -7.75 -0.23 -3.57
CA LEU A 166 -7.63 0.04 -2.13
C LEU A 166 -6.57 1.11 -1.85
N LEU A 167 -5.39 1.02 -2.49
CA LEU A 167 -4.33 2.01 -2.34
C LEU A 167 -4.69 3.37 -2.94
N GLY A 168 -5.40 3.39 -4.07
CA GLY A 168 -5.97 4.60 -4.64
C GLY A 168 -6.90 5.29 -3.64
N ALA A 169 -7.79 4.53 -3.01
CA ALA A 169 -8.74 5.03 -2.00
C ALA A 169 -8.06 5.56 -0.72
N LEU A 170 -6.85 5.09 -0.40
CA LEU A 170 -6.07 5.57 0.77
C LEU A 170 -5.30 6.87 0.49
N THR A 171 -5.16 7.28 -0.77
CA THR A 171 -4.39 8.49 -1.13
C THR A 171 -4.88 9.76 -0.44
N PRO A 172 -6.20 10.06 -0.33
CA PRO A 172 -6.70 11.22 0.41
C PRO A 172 -6.34 11.22 1.91
N PHE A 173 -5.99 10.07 2.47
CA PHE A 173 -5.60 9.89 3.87
C PHE A 173 -4.07 9.86 4.05
N GLY A 174 -3.31 10.24 3.02
CA GLY A 174 -1.85 10.21 3.05
C GLY A 174 -1.24 8.87 2.68
N GLY A 175 -2.02 7.94 2.09
CA GLY A 175 -1.57 6.57 1.83
C GLY A 175 -0.33 6.41 0.93
N ARG A 176 0.07 7.47 0.22
CA ARG A 176 1.33 7.52 -0.53
C ARG A 176 2.57 7.61 0.36
N HIS A 177 2.40 7.92 1.63
CA HIS A 177 3.45 8.14 2.61
C HIS A 177 3.48 7.07 3.71
N PHE A 178 2.56 6.09 3.66
CA PHE A 178 2.58 4.97 4.58
C PHE A 178 3.86 4.15 4.40
N GLU A 179 4.43 3.65 5.51
CA GLU A 179 5.69 2.90 5.47
C GLU A 179 5.58 1.59 4.67
N ASP A 180 4.44 0.90 4.77
CA ASP A 180 4.15 -0.34 4.02
C ASP A 180 2.70 -0.36 3.49
N PRO A 181 2.42 0.33 2.37
CA PRO A 181 1.08 0.36 1.80
C PRO A 181 0.63 -1.04 1.33
N LEU A 182 1.55 -1.89 0.87
CA LEU A 182 1.20 -3.23 0.40
C LEU A 182 0.72 -4.13 1.53
N ALA A 183 1.37 -4.10 2.69
CA ALA A 183 0.88 -4.82 3.87
C ALA A 183 -0.51 -4.35 4.30
N MET A 184 -0.79 -3.04 4.25
CA MET A 184 -2.13 -2.52 4.53
C MET A 184 -3.17 -3.03 3.53
N ALA A 185 -2.85 -3.01 2.23
CA ALA A 185 -3.74 -3.56 1.21
C ALA A 185 -3.97 -5.07 1.40
N GLU A 186 -2.94 -5.85 1.74
CA GLU A 186 -3.06 -7.27 2.06
C GLU A 186 -4.02 -7.50 3.24
N GLU A 187 -3.89 -6.72 4.32
CA GLU A 187 -4.75 -6.82 5.50
C GLU A 187 -6.22 -6.49 5.16
N MET A 188 -6.45 -5.44 4.38
CA MET A 188 -7.78 -5.06 3.89
C MET A 188 -8.38 -6.15 2.97
N LEU A 189 -7.60 -6.68 2.02
CA LEU A 189 -8.04 -7.77 1.14
C LEU A 189 -8.38 -9.03 1.94
N THR A 190 -7.56 -9.37 2.95
CA THR A 190 -7.80 -10.52 3.84
C THR A 190 -9.11 -10.33 4.61
N THR A 191 -9.37 -9.13 5.12
CA THR A 191 -10.61 -8.79 5.81
C THR A 191 -11.83 -8.90 4.90
N LEU A 192 -11.74 -8.36 3.68
CA LEU A 192 -12.83 -8.41 2.70
C LEU A 192 -13.11 -9.86 2.28
N ALA A 193 -12.06 -10.65 2.02
CA ALA A 193 -12.19 -12.07 1.71
C ALA A 193 -12.86 -12.83 2.86
N LEU A 194 -12.38 -12.65 4.09
CA LEU A 194 -12.96 -13.29 5.27
C LEU A 194 -14.46 -12.97 5.39
N ARG A 195 -14.86 -11.70 5.26
CA ARG A 195 -16.27 -11.30 5.33
C ARG A 195 -17.12 -11.94 4.23
N GLN A 196 -16.62 -12.02 3.00
CA GLN A 196 -17.33 -12.70 1.91
C GLN A 196 -17.51 -14.19 2.18
N LEU A 197 -16.44 -14.86 2.60
CA LEU A 197 -16.47 -16.30 2.88
C LEU A 197 -17.38 -16.63 4.07
N LEU A 198 -17.39 -15.80 5.11
CA LEU A 198 -18.34 -15.92 6.23
C LEU A 198 -19.80 -15.74 5.80
N ALA A 199 -20.05 -14.97 4.74
CA ALA A 199 -21.37 -14.84 4.12
C ALA A 199 -21.70 -16.00 3.15
N GLY A 200 -20.82 -16.99 3.01
CA GLY A 200 -20.98 -18.09 2.05
C GLY A 200 -20.80 -17.66 0.59
N GLN A 201 -20.15 -16.53 0.33
CA GLN A 201 -19.97 -15.95 -0.99
C GLN A 201 -18.51 -16.11 -1.47
N SER A 202 -18.34 -16.40 -2.76
CA SER A 202 -17.03 -16.39 -3.39
C SER A 202 -16.45 -14.97 -3.47
N VAL A 203 -15.14 -14.88 -3.64
CA VAL A 203 -14.40 -13.62 -3.74
C VAL A 203 -13.17 -13.78 -4.62
N ILE A 204 -12.86 -12.74 -5.42
CA ILE A 204 -11.64 -12.64 -6.21
C ILE A 204 -10.73 -11.55 -5.61
N LEU A 205 -9.46 -11.89 -5.41
CA LEU A 205 -8.41 -10.95 -5.00
C LEU A 205 -7.45 -10.70 -6.18
N ASP A 206 -7.40 -9.47 -6.69
CA ASP A 206 -6.40 -9.01 -7.67
C ASP A 206 -5.21 -8.37 -6.93
N HIS A 207 -4.18 -9.18 -6.71
CA HIS A 207 -3.02 -8.81 -5.91
C HIS A 207 -1.76 -9.51 -6.45
N PRO A 208 -0.59 -8.85 -6.52
CA PRO A 208 0.63 -9.46 -7.06
C PRO A 208 0.97 -10.82 -6.41
N THR A 209 0.76 -10.93 -5.09
CA THR A 209 0.86 -12.18 -4.31
C THR A 209 2.21 -12.88 -4.51
N GLU A 210 3.27 -12.07 -4.47
CA GLU A 210 4.64 -12.53 -4.73
C GLU A 210 5.19 -13.37 -3.57
N LEU A 211 4.78 -13.05 -2.34
CA LEU A 211 5.27 -13.70 -1.13
C LEU A 211 4.52 -15.02 -0.87
N VAL A 212 5.29 -16.07 -0.55
CA VAL A 212 4.73 -17.38 -0.16
C VAL A 212 3.88 -17.25 1.10
N THR A 213 4.28 -16.41 2.05
CA THR A 213 3.53 -16.14 3.29
C THR A 213 2.11 -15.65 3.01
N THR A 214 1.92 -14.72 2.08
CA THR A 214 0.59 -14.24 1.66
C THR A 214 -0.25 -15.38 1.05
N ARG A 215 0.38 -16.24 0.22
CA ARG A 215 -0.30 -17.38 -0.42
C ARG A 215 -0.79 -18.38 0.62
N GLU A 216 0.06 -18.74 1.59
CA GLU A 216 -0.32 -19.66 2.68
C GLU A 216 -1.37 -19.06 3.60
N ARG A 217 -1.26 -17.76 3.90
CA ARG A 217 -2.27 -17.03 4.70
C ARG A 217 -3.65 -17.13 4.06
N TRP A 218 -3.77 -16.82 2.77
CA TRP A 218 -5.06 -16.91 2.07
C TRP A 218 -5.53 -18.35 1.84
N ARG A 219 -4.62 -19.29 1.61
CA ARG A 219 -4.96 -20.72 1.54
C ARG A 219 -5.53 -21.23 2.87
N SER A 220 -4.91 -20.86 3.99
CA SER A 220 -5.40 -21.24 5.32
C SER A 220 -6.77 -20.62 5.61
N LEU A 221 -7.00 -19.36 5.20
CA LEU A 221 -8.30 -18.70 5.30
C LEU A 221 -9.39 -19.45 4.53
N ALA A 222 -9.15 -19.75 3.25
CA ALA A 222 -10.10 -20.51 2.44
C ALA A 222 -10.41 -21.87 3.05
N ARG A 223 -9.37 -22.62 3.43
CA ARG A 223 -9.50 -23.93 4.10
C ARG A 223 -10.33 -23.83 5.37
N ARG A 224 -10.04 -22.84 6.22
CA ARG A 224 -10.74 -22.67 7.51
C ARG A 224 -12.20 -22.28 7.31
N ALA A 225 -12.50 -21.47 6.31
CA ALA A 225 -13.86 -21.12 5.93
C ALA A 225 -14.59 -22.21 5.13
N GLY A 226 -13.99 -23.38 4.89
CA GLY A 226 -14.61 -24.44 4.07
C GLY A 226 -14.77 -24.08 2.59
N ALA A 227 -14.00 -23.09 2.11
CA ALA A 227 -14.00 -22.63 0.74
C ALA A 227 -12.85 -23.25 -0.07
N GLU A 228 -13.03 -23.33 -1.38
CA GLU A 228 -11.95 -23.75 -2.27
C GLU A 228 -10.97 -22.60 -2.54
N PHE A 229 -9.68 -22.91 -2.54
CA PHE A 229 -8.63 -21.97 -2.89
C PHE A 229 -8.19 -22.18 -4.35
N ARG A 230 -8.38 -21.17 -5.20
CA ARG A 230 -8.02 -21.21 -6.62
C ARG A 230 -7.06 -20.08 -6.96
N VAL A 231 -6.12 -20.33 -7.86
CA VAL A 231 -5.08 -19.35 -8.22
C VAL A 231 -4.92 -19.27 -9.72
N VAL A 232 -4.95 -18.05 -10.24
CA VAL A 232 -4.61 -17.72 -11.62
C VAL A 232 -3.36 -16.84 -11.65
N VAL A 233 -2.29 -17.34 -12.27
CA VAL A 233 -1.04 -16.61 -12.48
C VAL A 233 -1.01 -16.05 -13.90
N CYS A 234 -1.10 -14.73 -14.03
CA CYS A 234 -1.07 -14.04 -15.31
C CYS A 234 0.36 -13.61 -15.65
N ARG A 235 0.83 -14.03 -16.83
CA ARG A 235 2.13 -13.67 -17.40
C ARG A 235 1.93 -13.00 -18.76
N CYS A 236 2.76 -12.01 -19.09
CA CYS A 236 2.91 -11.55 -20.47
C CYS A 236 4.27 -12.06 -20.97
N SER A 237 4.27 -13.07 -21.84
CA SER A 237 5.53 -13.70 -22.27
C SER A 237 6.37 -12.85 -23.23
N ASP A 238 5.73 -11.95 -23.98
CA ASP A 238 6.38 -11.00 -24.90
C ASP A 238 6.82 -9.74 -24.13
N PRO A 239 8.13 -9.49 -23.99
CA PRO A 239 8.63 -8.32 -23.25
C PRO A 239 8.32 -6.98 -23.93
N GLN A 240 8.21 -6.93 -25.27
CA GLN A 240 7.88 -5.70 -25.99
C GLN A 240 6.43 -5.32 -25.73
N VAL A 241 5.52 -6.31 -25.82
CA VAL A 241 4.10 -6.12 -25.50
C VAL A 241 3.93 -5.75 -24.03
N HIS A 242 4.64 -6.42 -23.13
CA HIS A 242 4.55 -6.16 -21.69
C HIS A 242 5.00 -4.73 -21.35
N ARG A 243 6.14 -4.32 -21.91
CA ARG A 243 6.64 -2.94 -21.75
C ARG A 243 5.65 -1.92 -22.30
N ALA A 244 5.14 -2.13 -23.51
CA ALA A 244 4.15 -1.23 -24.12
C ALA A 244 2.87 -1.12 -23.26
N ARG A 245 2.40 -2.24 -22.70
CA ARG A 245 1.25 -2.25 -21.77
C ARG A 245 1.54 -1.49 -20.48
N LEU A 246 2.75 -1.59 -19.94
CA LEU A 246 3.15 -0.91 -18.73
C LEU A 246 3.26 0.60 -18.94
N GLU A 247 3.93 1.02 -20.02
CA GLU A 247 4.19 2.42 -20.36
C GLU A 247 2.91 3.14 -20.84
N GLY A 248 2.02 2.43 -21.53
CA GLY A 248 0.73 2.96 -22.01
C GLY A 248 -0.44 2.81 -21.03
N ARG A 249 -0.18 2.34 -19.80
CA ARG A 249 -1.23 2.00 -18.83
C ARG A 249 -1.94 3.26 -18.30
N GLY A 250 -3.27 3.21 -18.28
CA GLY A 250 -4.10 4.13 -17.50
C GLY A 250 -5.37 3.41 -17.03
N ARG A 251 -5.41 2.99 -15.75
CA ARG A 251 -6.56 2.26 -15.18
C ARG A 251 -7.73 3.17 -14.83
N GLY A 252 -7.50 4.49 -14.74
CA GLY A 252 -8.53 5.43 -14.33
C GLY A 252 -8.95 5.28 -12.86
N ILE A 253 -8.10 4.68 -12.01
CA ILE A 253 -8.38 4.51 -10.59
C ILE A 253 -8.09 5.84 -9.86
N PRO A 254 -9.08 6.45 -9.17
CA PRO A 254 -8.86 7.66 -8.42
C PRO A 254 -7.76 7.51 -7.37
N GLY A 255 -6.83 8.46 -7.33
CA GLY A 255 -5.73 8.47 -6.36
C GLY A 255 -4.61 7.45 -6.64
N TRP A 256 -4.80 6.48 -7.53
CA TRP A 256 -3.73 5.55 -7.92
C TRP A 256 -2.78 6.18 -8.95
N HIS A 257 -1.51 5.81 -8.86
CA HIS A 257 -0.49 6.25 -9.81
C HIS A 257 -0.06 5.06 -10.68
N ASP A 258 -0.40 5.11 -11.96
CA ASP A 258 -0.12 4.02 -12.91
C ASP A 258 1.32 4.02 -13.46
N SER A 259 2.23 4.82 -12.90
CA SER A 259 3.63 4.91 -13.34
C SER A 259 4.38 3.60 -13.02
N GLY A 260 4.41 2.69 -14.00
CA GLY A 260 5.19 1.46 -13.93
C GLY A 260 6.60 1.64 -14.46
N ASP A 261 7.60 1.24 -13.69
CA ASP A 261 9.00 1.19 -14.12
C ASP A 261 9.31 -0.19 -14.73
N TRP A 262 9.70 -0.21 -16.01
CA TRP A 262 10.06 -1.46 -16.69
C TRP A 262 11.25 -2.18 -16.04
N SER A 263 12.17 -1.43 -15.44
CA SER A 263 13.32 -2.01 -14.75
C SER A 263 12.90 -2.76 -13.47
N ASP A 264 11.97 -2.20 -12.69
CA ASP A 264 11.34 -2.86 -11.54
C ASP A 264 10.61 -4.13 -11.95
N VAL A 265 9.78 -4.06 -13.00
CA VAL A 265 9.05 -5.22 -13.51
C VAL A 265 10.00 -6.33 -13.95
N ARG A 266 11.11 -6.01 -14.63
CA ARG A 266 12.13 -6.98 -15.00
C ARG A 266 12.79 -7.64 -13.79
N GLN A 267 13.10 -6.87 -12.76
CA GLN A 267 13.69 -7.40 -11.53
C GLN A 267 12.73 -8.36 -10.85
N ARG A 268 11.45 -7.97 -10.72
CA ARG A 268 10.41 -8.79 -10.11
C ARG A 268 10.16 -10.08 -10.88
N LEU A 269 10.13 -10.04 -12.21
CA LEU A 269 9.98 -11.23 -13.05
C LEU A 269 11.05 -12.31 -12.75
N ALA A 270 12.29 -11.90 -12.44
CA ALA A 270 13.36 -12.84 -12.11
C ALA A 270 13.18 -13.50 -10.72
N SER A 271 12.46 -12.85 -9.81
CA SER A 271 12.23 -13.30 -8.43
C SER A 271 10.79 -13.75 -8.17
N PHE A 272 9.99 -13.98 -9.22
CA PHE A 272 8.57 -14.32 -9.13
C PHE A 272 8.28 -15.77 -9.56
N PRO A 273 8.84 -16.81 -8.92
CA PRO A 273 8.40 -18.16 -9.19
C PRO A 273 7.05 -18.44 -8.48
N TRP A 274 6.14 -19.04 -9.23
CA TRP A 274 4.96 -19.69 -8.64
C TRP A 274 5.22 -21.20 -8.51
N HIS A 275 5.04 -21.73 -7.31
CA HIS A 275 5.18 -23.14 -7.00
C HIS A 275 3.88 -23.66 -6.40
N GLY A 276 3.44 -24.84 -6.81
CA GLY A 276 2.18 -25.45 -6.37
C GLY A 276 1.04 -25.32 -7.39
N GLU A 277 -0.18 -25.65 -6.96
CA GLU A 277 -1.36 -25.67 -7.81
C GLU A 277 -1.83 -24.26 -8.17
N ALA A 278 -1.74 -23.91 -9.46
CA ALA A 278 -2.29 -22.71 -10.04
C ALA A 278 -2.47 -22.87 -11.56
N LEU A 279 -3.47 -22.20 -12.13
CA LEU A 279 -3.55 -22.01 -13.58
C LEU A 279 -2.60 -20.87 -13.98
N THR A 280 -1.57 -21.17 -14.77
CA THR A 280 -0.76 -20.13 -15.41
C THR A 280 -1.35 -19.78 -16.79
N VAL A 281 -1.57 -18.49 -17.03
CA VAL A 281 -2.15 -17.96 -18.26
C VAL A 281 -1.20 -16.94 -18.87
N ASP A 282 -0.80 -17.18 -20.11
CA ASP A 282 -0.08 -16.20 -20.91
C ASP A 282 -1.08 -15.26 -21.58
N THR A 283 -1.02 -13.96 -21.26
CA THR A 283 -1.96 -12.94 -21.72
C THR A 283 -1.53 -12.28 -23.03
N VAL A 284 -0.50 -12.81 -23.69
CA VAL A 284 -0.22 -12.53 -25.11
C VAL A 284 -1.25 -13.23 -26.01
N GLN A 285 -1.82 -14.35 -25.56
CA GLN A 285 -2.87 -15.03 -26.29
C GLN A 285 -4.18 -14.20 -26.34
N PRO A 286 -5.10 -14.51 -27.26
CA PRO A 286 -6.40 -13.83 -27.34
C PRO A 286 -7.15 -13.81 -25.99
N HIS A 287 -7.74 -12.68 -25.66
CA HIS A 287 -8.36 -12.44 -24.36
C HIS A 287 -9.46 -13.46 -24.04
N GLU A 288 -10.28 -13.80 -25.02
CA GLU A 288 -11.41 -14.72 -24.88
C GLU A 288 -10.94 -16.14 -24.54
N LEU A 289 -9.81 -16.58 -25.11
CA LEU A 289 -9.21 -17.88 -24.81
C LEU A 289 -8.64 -17.92 -23.39
N ALA A 290 -7.95 -16.85 -22.99
CA ALA A 290 -7.44 -16.68 -21.64
C ALA A 290 -8.58 -16.70 -20.61
N LEU A 291 -9.64 -15.91 -20.84
CA LEU A 291 -10.81 -15.83 -19.98
C LEU A 291 -11.53 -17.18 -19.88
N ALA A 292 -11.76 -17.86 -21.00
CA ALA A 292 -12.44 -19.16 -20.99
C ALA A 292 -11.66 -20.22 -20.17
N ALA A 293 -10.32 -20.22 -20.22
CA ALA A 293 -9.50 -21.09 -19.38
C ALA A 293 -9.61 -20.75 -17.90
N VAL A 294 -9.60 -19.45 -17.57
CA VAL A 294 -9.78 -18.92 -16.21
C VAL A 294 -11.13 -19.34 -15.63
N LEU A 295 -12.22 -19.14 -16.38
CA LEU A 295 -13.57 -19.48 -15.94
C LEU A 295 -13.69 -20.98 -15.65
N ARG A 296 -13.16 -21.84 -16.53
CA ARG A 296 -13.12 -23.29 -16.30
C ARG A 296 -12.36 -23.66 -15.04
N HIS A 297 -11.20 -23.04 -14.79
CA HIS A 297 -10.40 -23.31 -13.60
C HIS A 297 -11.09 -22.86 -12.31
N ILE A 298 -11.82 -21.74 -12.35
CA ILE A 298 -12.56 -21.25 -11.18
C ILE A 298 -13.77 -22.15 -10.89
N ILE A 299 -14.49 -22.60 -11.91
CA ILE A 299 -15.74 -23.38 -11.74
C ILE A 299 -15.47 -24.87 -11.41
N ALA A 300 -14.43 -25.47 -12.01
CA ALA A 300 -14.08 -26.88 -11.83
C ALA A 300 -13.86 -27.23 -10.35
#